data_AF-A0A955CE44-F1
#
_entry.id   AF-A0A955CE44-F1
#
_cell.length_a   1.000
_cell.length_b   1.000
_cell.length_c   1.000
_cell.angle_alpha   90.00
_cell.angle_beta   90.00
_cell.angle_gamma   90.00
#
_symmetry.space_group_name_H-M   'P 1'
#
loop_
_entity.id
_entity.type
_entity.pdbx_description
1 polymer ?
#
loop_
_entity_poly.entity_id
_entity_poly.type
_entity_poly.pdbx_seq_one_letter_code
_entity_poly.pdbx_strand_id
1 'polypeptide(L)'
;MATGLYAGGTCAAEPNTLNQKDDGYRGIWYMNQPSHDEYVYKYSGGLGTYCAKHNPFAVYCPEADKTFFCYGGGAPDDNRRLFHMVSYFDHKTGTVPRPTLLLDKQTDDAHDNPVLSIDRNGYIWIFSTS
;
A
#
# COMPACT_ATOMS: atom_id res chain seq x y z
N MET A 1 18.23 19.26 -46.09
CA MET A 1 18.34 19.56 -44.65
C MET A 1 16.95 19.47 -44.06
N ALA A 2 16.69 18.48 -43.19
CA ALA A 2 15.44 18.36 -42.45
C ALA A 2 15.81 18.35 -40.96
N THR A 3 15.56 19.47 -40.31
CA THR A 3 15.71 19.65 -38.86
C THR A 3 14.51 18.99 -38.19
N GLY A 4 14.71 17.81 -37.63
CA GLY A 4 13.73 17.17 -36.75
C GLY A 4 13.76 17.82 -35.37
N LEU A 5 12.62 18.38 -34.94
CA LEU A 5 12.42 18.80 -33.56
C LEU A 5 12.38 17.56 -32.65
N TYR A 6 13.28 17.51 -31.66
CA TYR A 6 13.12 16.60 -30.53
C TYR A 6 12.04 17.17 -29.61
N ALA A 7 10.90 16.48 -29.53
CA ALA A 7 9.93 16.73 -28.47
C ALA A 7 10.58 16.36 -27.13
N GLY A 8 10.78 17.37 -26.28
CA GLY A 8 11.24 17.16 -24.91
C GLY A 8 10.25 16.27 -24.18
N GLY A 9 10.75 15.14 -23.65
CA GLY A 9 9.96 14.28 -22.79
C GLY A 9 9.46 15.07 -21.59
N THR A 10 8.16 14.96 -21.31
CA THR A 10 7.58 15.45 -20.07
C THR A 10 8.27 14.77 -18.90
N CYS A 11 8.93 15.53 -18.01
CA CYS A 11 9.26 15.02 -16.68
C CYS A 11 7.97 14.50 -16.06
N ALA A 12 7.94 13.22 -15.69
CA ALA A 12 6.85 12.69 -14.88
C ALA A 12 6.75 13.57 -13.62
N ALA A 13 5.54 14.02 -13.29
CA ALA A 13 5.32 14.75 -12.05
C ALA A 13 5.78 13.88 -10.87
N GLU A 14 6.49 14.49 -9.92
CA GLU A 14 6.94 13.79 -8.71
C GLU A 14 5.74 13.14 -8.01
N PRO A 15 5.80 11.84 -7.67
CA PRO A 15 4.70 11.18 -7.00
C PRO A 15 4.45 11.84 -5.65
N ASN A 16 3.26 12.41 -5.48
CA ASN A 16 2.91 13.10 -4.24
C ASN A 16 2.67 12.07 -3.13
N THR A 17 3.68 11.86 -2.29
CA THR A 17 3.53 11.06 -1.07
C THR A 17 3.14 11.96 0.09
N LEU A 18 2.06 11.60 0.79
CA LEU A 18 1.51 12.39 1.90
C LEU A 18 2.45 12.37 3.12
N ASN A 19 3.09 11.24 3.39
CA ASN A 19 4.02 11.02 4.51
C ASN A 19 3.44 11.42 5.87
N GLN A 20 2.15 11.18 6.08
CA GLN A 20 1.44 11.53 7.31
C GLN A 20 1.36 10.33 8.24
N LYS A 21 1.50 10.56 9.55
CA LYS A 21 1.22 9.52 10.54
C LYS A 21 -0.27 9.32 10.69
N ASP A 22 -0.67 8.07 10.76
CA ASP A 22 -2.05 7.69 11.03
C ASP A 22 -2.21 7.23 12.48
N ASP A 23 -3.44 7.20 13.00
CA ASP A 23 -3.70 6.95 14.41
C ASP A 23 -3.65 5.46 14.80
N GLY A 24 -3.80 4.57 13.81
CA GLY A 24 -3.89 3.12 14.03
C GLY A 24 -3.91 2.31 12.73
N TYR A 25 -4.09 1.00 12.90
CA TYR A 25 -4.13 0.02 11.81
C TYR A 25 -5.56 -0.33 11.48
N ARG A 26 -5.98 -0.07 10.24
CA ARG A 26 -7.30 -0.48 9.71
C ARG A 26 -7.15 -0.84 8.25
N GLY A 27 -7.49 -2.08 7.87
CA GLY A 27 -7.47 -2.48 6.47
C GLY A 27 -8.63 -1.87 5.71
N ILE A 28 -8.47 -1.69 4.40
CA ILE A 28 -9.58 -1.33 3.51
C ILE A 28 -10.74 -2.33 3.68
N TRP A 29 -11.95 -1.81 3.88
CA TRP A 29 -13.15 -2.61 3.87
C TRP A 29 -13.56 -2.89 2.43
N TYR A 30 -13.56 -4.15 2.04
CA TYR A 30 -13.91 -4.57 0.69
C TYR A 30 -14.79 -5.82 0.73
N MET A 31 -15.61 -6.01 -0.31
CA MET A 31 -16.42 -7.20 -0.50
C MET A 31 -16.52 -7.54 -1.98
N ASN A 32 -16.59 -8.82 -2.31
CA ASN A 32 -16.83 -9.27 -3.67
C ASN A 32 -17.65 -10.56 -3.72
N GLN A 33 -18.07 -10.92 -4.93
CA GLN A 33 -18.75 -12.18 -5.25
C GLN A 33 -19.97 -12.45 -4.35
N PRO A 34 -21.14 -11.86 -4.66
CA PRO A 34 -22.38 -12.16 -3.96
C PRO A 34 -22.65 -13.67 -3.92
N SER A 35 -22.92 -14.21 -2.72
CA SER A 35 -23.14 -15.65 -2.50
C SER A 35 -24.62 -16.05 -2.53
N HIS A 36 -25.54 -15.09 -2.40
CA HIS A 36 -26.99 -15.32 -2.29
C HIS A 36 -27.39 -16.24 -1.11
N ASP A 37 -26.60 -16.24 -0.05
CA ASP A 37 -26.87 -16.91 1.23
C ASP A 37 -26.85 -15.90 2.39
N GLU A 38 -26.95 -16.39 3.63
CA GLU A 38 -26.95 -15.55 4.83
C GLU A 38 -25.65 -14.74 5.05
N TYR A 39 -24.55 -15.10 4.38
CA TYR A 39 -23.26 -14.43 4.49
C TYR A 39 -23.05 -13.32 3.45
N VAL A 40 -23.94 -13.22 2.45
CA VAL A 40 -24.03 -12.18 1.41
C VAL A 40 -22.87 -12.16 0.39
N TYR A 41 -21.62 -12.29 0.84
CA TYR A 41 -20.41 -12.21 0.01
C TYR A 41 -19.45 -13.35 0.32
N LYS A 42 -18.78 -13.86 -0.72
CA LYS A 42 -17.74 -14.89 -0.55
C LYS A 42 -16.51 -14.37 0.19
N TYR A 43 -16.08 -13.14 -0.14
CA TYR A 43 -15.04 -12.45 0.59
C TYR A 43 -15.57 -11.09 1.02
N SER A 44 -15.43 -10.78 2.30
CA SER A 44 -15.73 -9.45 2.85
C SER A 44 -14.90 -9.19 4.10
N GLY A 45 -14.63 -7.92 4.39
CA GLY A 45 -13.95 -7.50 5.62
C GLY A 45 -12.80 -6.53 5.39
N GLY A 46 -11.94 -6.39 6.40
CA GLY A 46 -10.70 -5.61 6.31
C GLY A 46 -9.62 -6.37 5.52
N LEU A 47 -9.49 -6.05 4.23
CA LEU A 47 -8.69 -6.79 3.26
C LEU A 47 -7.40 -6.04 2.88
N GLY A 48 -6.63 -5.59 3.87
CA GLY A 48 -5.42 -4.79 3.63
C GLY A 48 -4.23 -5.55 3.02
N THR A 49 -4.22 -6.87 3.05
CA THR A 49 -3.19 -7.73 2.43
C THR A 49 -3.74 -8.59 1.29
N TYR A 50 -4.87 -8.16 0.73
CA TYR A 50 -5.49 -8.79 -0.44
C TYR A 50 -4.84 -8.31 -1.75
N CYS A 51 -4.78 -9.07 -2.84
CA CYS A 51 -5.03 -10.50 -2.93
C CYS A 51 -3.80 -11.31 -2.55
N ALA A 52 -3.98 -12.64 -2.44
CA ALA A 52 -2.88 -13.59 -2.24
C ALA A 52 -1.75 -13.53 -3.30
N LYS A 53 -2.01 -12.92 -4.47
CA LYS A 53 -1.01 -12.72 -5.54
C LYS A 53 -0.12 -11.49 -5.32
N HIS A 54 -0.51 -10.56 -4.45
CA HIS A 54 0.35 -9.43 -4.10
C HIS A 54 1.46 -9.94 -3.18
N ASN A 55 2.69 -9.89 -3.66
CA ASN A 55 3.86 -10.25 -2.90
C ASN A 55 5.11 -9.45 -3.31
N PRO A 56 6.01 -9.15 -2.36
CA PRO A 56 5.86 -9.32 -0.91
C PRO A 56 5.14 -8.11 -0.26
N PHE A 57 4.37 -8.38 0.79
CA PHE A 57 3.83 -7.33 1.68
C PHE A 57 4.80 -6.93 2.78
N ALA A 58 5.78 -7.77 3.10
CA ALA A 58 6.73 -7.56 4.18
C ALA A 58 8.11 -8.08 3.82
N VAL A 59 9.15 -7.32 4.19
CA VAL A 59 10.55 -7.66 3.95
C VAL A 59 11.37 -7.37 5.21
N TYR A 60 12.14 -8.35 5.66
CA TYR A 60 13.09 -8.18 6.75
C TYR A 60 14.37 -7.51 6.26
N CYS A 61 14.83 -6.49 6.99
CA CYS A 61 16.10 -5.81 6.80
C CYS A 61 17.01 -6.11 8.02
N PRO A 62 18.02 -6.98 7.86
CA PRO A 62 18.95 -7.32 8.94
C PRO A 62 19.69 -6.12 9.52
N GLU A 63 20.09 -5.17 8.67
CA GLU A 63 20.85 -3.98 9.07
C GLU A 63 20.06 -3.07 10.03
N ALA A 64 18.74 -2.97 9.82
CA ALA A 64 17.84 -2.19 10.66
C ALA A 64 17.23 -3.01 11.82
N ASP A 65 17.38 -4.33 11.77
CA ASP A 65 16.71 -5.33 12.60
C ASP A 65 15.19 -5.10 12.66
N LYS A 66 14.59 -4.94 11.47
CA LYS A 66 13.19 -4.57 11.27
C LYS A 66 12.57 -5.36 10.13
N THR A 67 11.30 -5.71 10.27
CA THR A 67 10.48 -6.15 9.14
C THR A 67 9.62 -4.99 8.70
N PHE A 68 9.93 -4.39 7.54
CA PHE A 68 9.08 -3.37 6.93
C PHE A 68 7.90 -4.05 6.25
N PHE A 69 6.72 -3.44 6.32
CA PHE A 69 5.52 -3.96 5.70
C PHE A 69 4.61 -2.85 5.18
N CYS A 70 3.83 -3.18 4.14
CA CYS A 70 2.81 -2.32 3.57
C CYS A 70 1.46 -3.03 3.57
N TYR A 71 0.38 -2.25 3.45
CA TYR A 71 -0.97 -2.75 3.34
C TYR A 71 -1.90 -1.68 2.77
N GLY A 72 -3.05 -2.10 2.26
CA GLY A 72 -4.15 -1.19 1.97
C GLY A 72 -4.91 -0.81 3.23
N GLY A 73 -4.78 0.43 3.64
CA GLY A 73 -5.53 1.03 4.73
C GLY A 73 -6.89 1.52 4.29
N GLY A 74 -7.86 1.50 5.20
CA GLY A 74 -9.10 2.26 5.04
C GLY A 74 -8.91 3.68 5.57
N ALA A 75 -9.47 4.69 4.89
CA ALA A 75 -9.47 6.05 5.40
C ALA A 75 -10.25 6.13 6.73
N PRO A 76 -9.88 7.04 7.66
CA PRO A 76 -10.58 7.17 8.95
C PRO A 76 -12.05 7.57 8.81
N ASP A 77 -12.38 8.37 7.78
CA ASP A 77 -13.71 8.89 7.49
C ASP A 77 -14.52 8.00 6.53
N ASP A 78 -13.84 7.14 5.76
CA ASP A 78 -14.45 6.14 4.88
C ASP A 78 -13.57 4.89 4.81
N ASN A 79 -14.00 3.82 5.48
CA ASN A 79 -13.21 2.58 5.54
C ASN A 79 -13.11 1.86 4.19
N ARG A 80 -13.90 2.23 3.17
CA ARG A 80 -13.80 1.68 1.82
C ARG A 80 -12.79 2.42 0.97
N ARG A 81 -12.42 3.66 1.30
CA ARG A 81 -11.43 4.43 0.55
C ARG A 81 -10.02 3.90 0.82
N LEU A 82 -9.33 3.51 -0.25
CA LEU A 82 -8.01 2.90 -0.18
C LEU A 82 -6.89 3.91 0.05
N PHE A 83 -6.16 3.71 1.14
CA PHE A 83 -4.89 4.35 1.44
C PHE A 83 -3.74 3.35 1.32
N HIS A 84 -2.61 3.76 0.74
CA HIS A 84 -1.38 2.97 0.79
C HIS A 84 -0.63 3.30 2.06
N MET A 85 -0.49 2.29 2.92
CA MET A 85 0.10 2.42 4.24
C MET A 85 1.42 1.66 4.33
N VAL A 86 2.37 2.19 5.10
CA VAL A 86 3.64 1.53 5.41
C VAL A 86 3.98 1.64 6.89
N SER A 87 4.55 0.58 7.45
CA SER A 87 5.12 0.59 8.81
C SER A 87 6.21 -0.49 8.93
N TYR A 88 6.65 -0.78 10.15
CA TYR A 88 7.60 -1.83 10.43
C TYR A 88 7.32 -2.53 11.76
N PHE A 89 7.72 -3.78 11.87
CA PHE A 89 7.91 -4.46 13.14
C PHE A 89 9.37 -4.28 13.58
N ASP A 90 9.56 -3.72 14.76
CA ASP A 90 10.87 -3.58 15.38
C ASP A 90 11.19 -4.83 16.20
N HIS A 91 12.15 -5.63 15.75
CA HIS A 91 12.50 -6.89 16.40
C HIS A 91 13.18 -6.69 17.75
N LYS A 92 13.73 -5.51 18.03
CA LYS A 92 14.36 -5.20 19.32
C LYS A 92 13.34 -4.99 20.42
N THR A 93 12.23 -4.33 20.09
CA THR A 93 11.17 -3.99 21.06
C THR A 93 9.97 -4.93 20.98
N GLY A 94 9.82 -5.70 19.90
CA GLY A 94 8.66 -6.54 19.66
C GLY A 94 7.39 -5.74 19.37
N THR A 95 7.52 -4.52 18.82
CA THR A 95 6.39 -3.60 18.61
C THR A 95 6.29 -3.10 17.18
N VAL A 96 5.11 -2.59 16.83
CA VAL A 96 4.86 -1.84 15.59
C VAL A 96 4.53 -0.39 15.94
N PRO A 97 5.11 0.62 15.28
CA PRO A 97 4.75 2.02 15.50
C PRO A 97 3.49 2.37 14.72
N ARG A 98 2.90 3.54 14.98
CA ARG A 98 1.83 4.07 14.14
C ARG A 98 2.22 4.11 12.65
N PRO A 99 1.34 3.63 11.75
CA PRO A 99 1.66 3.51 10.34
C PRO A 99 1.73 4.89 9.68
N THR A 100 2.36 4.93 8.51
CA THR A 100 2.52 6.13 7.70
C THR A 100 1.66 5.99 6.45
N LEU A 101 0.78 6.97 6.23
CA LEU A 101 0.03 7.16 5.00
C LEU A 101 0.95 7.70 3.92
N LEU A 102 1.10 6.96 2.82
CA LEU A 102 1.89 7.34 1.67
C LEU A 102 1.04 7.95 0.57
N LEU A 103 -0.09 7.33 0.25
CA LEU A 103 -0.91 7.73 -0.90
C LEU A 103 -2.39 7.49 -0.57
N ASP A 104 -3.23 8.45 -0.92
CA ASP A 104 -4.66 8.22 -1.10
C ASP A 104 -4.90 7.78 -2.55
N LYS A 105 -5.28 6.51 -2.74
CA LYS A 105 -5.41 5.89 -4.07
C LYS A 105 -6.70 6.31 -4.78
N GLN A 106 -7.63 6.96 -4.07
CA GLN A 106 -8.93 7.41 -4.61
C GLN A 106 -9.72 6.30 -5.30
N THR A 107 -9.72 5.11 -4.70
CA THR A 107 -10.48 3.93 -5.14
C THR A 107 -11.04 3.21 -3.93
N ASP A 108 -12.04 2.37 -4.14
CA ASP A 108 -12.52 1.40 -3.16
C ASP A 108 -12.18 -0.05 -3.50
N ASP A 109 -11.32 -0.25 -4.51
CA ASP A 109 -10.88 -1.58 -4.92
C ASP A 109 -9.65 -2.06 -4.14
N ALA A 110 -9.82 -3.08 -3.30
CA ALA A 110 -8.71 -3.69 -2.56
C ALA A 110 -7.71 -4.46 -3.45
N HIS A 111 -7.99 -4.67 -4.74
CA HIS A 111 -6.98 -5.16 -5.69
C HIS A 111 -5.84 -4.16 -5.91
N ASP A 112 -6.03 -2.90 -5.51
CA ASP A 112 -5.01 -1.86 -5.66
C ASP A 112 -4.03 -1.78 -4.47
N ASN A 113 -4.13 -2.73 -3.51
CA ASN A 113 -3.23 -2.78 -2.36
C ASN A 113 -1.74 -2.81 -2.76
N PRO A 114 -0.87 -2.09 -2.02
CA PRO A 114 0.52 -1.97 -2.38
C PRO A 114 1.33 -3.23 -2.05
N VAL A 115 2.41 -3.45 -2.79
CA VAL A 115 3.53 -4.34 -2.41
C VAL A 115 4.80 -3.53 -2.22
N LEU A 116 5.82 -4.12 -1.57
CA LEU A 116 7.07 -3.42 -1.31
C LEU A 116 8.31 -4.19 -1.72
N SER A 117 9.43 -3.48 -1.85
CA SER A 117 10.78 -4.04 -1.94
C SER A 117 11.76 -3.16 -1.17
N ILE A 118 12.92 -3.71 -0.82
CA ILE A 118 14.03 -2.94 -0.22
C ILE A 118 15.24 -3.11 -1.13
N ASP A 119 15.87 -2.00 -1.53
CA ASP A 119 17.07 -2.05 -2.35
C ASP A 119 18.37 -2.14 -1.54
N ARG A 120 19.50 -2.27 -2.24
CA ARG A 120 20.83 -2.44 -1.62
C ARG A 120 21.30 -1.23 -0.81
N ASN A 121 20.71 -0.05 -1.03
CA ASN A 121 21.03 1.16 -0.30
C ASN A 121 20.08 1.36 0.90
N GLY A 122 19.13 0.44 1.11
CA GLY A 122 18.17 0.50 2.20
C GLY A 122 16.93 1.35 1.88
N TYR A 123 16.71 1.76 0.63
CA TYR A 123 15.46 2.44 0.27
C TYR A 123 14.31 1.44 0.19
N ILE A 124 13.16 1.85 0.72
CA ILE A 124 11.91 1.11 0.64
C ILE A 124 11.14 1.61 -0.57
N TRP A 125 10.89 0.70 -1.51
CA TRP A 125 10.11 0.95 -2.71
C TRP A 125 8.70 0.42 -2.49
N ILE A 126 7.69 1.26 -2.76
CA ILE A 126 6.28 0.88 -2.69
C ILE A 126 5.73 0.89 -4.11
N PHE A 127 5.16 -0.24 -4.52
CA PHE A 127 4.57 -0.41 -5.84
C PHE A 127 3.05 -0.34 -5.68
N SER A 128 2.45 0.69 -6.25
CA SER A 128 1.00 0.78 -6.34
C SER A 128 0.53 -0.05 -7.53
N THR A 129 -0.34 -1.00 -7.27
CA THR A 129 -1.01 -1.76 -8.31
C THR A 129 -2.17 -0.95 -8.92
N SER A 130 -2.68 -1.46 -10.05
CA SER A 130 -3.65 -0.82 -10.94
C SER A 130 -4.80 -1.75 -11.29
#